data_AF-A0A5K0VBQ8-F1
#
_entry.id   AF-A0A5K0VBQ8-F1
#
_cell.length_a   1.000
_cell.length_b   1.000
_cell.length_c   1.000
_cell.angle_alpha   90.00
_cell.angle_beta   90.00
_cell.angle_gamma   90.00
#
_symmetry.space_group_name_H-M   'P 1'
#
loop_
_entity.id
_entity.type
_entity.pdbx_description
1 polymer ?
#
loop_
_entity_poly.entity_id
_entity_poly.type
_entity_poly.pdbx_seq_one_letter_code
_entity_poly.pdbx_strand_id
1 'polypeptide(L)'
;VADHCRRRLHAALLDELKKVMEDTEARASGSMDPSRWESQQAWEEASTNCFSKVDSEVRALGGVEMETVGSTAVVAVVFSSHIVVANCGDSRAVLCRGRKPMPLSLDHK
;
A
#
# COMPACT_ATOMS: atom_id res chain seq x y z
N VAL A 1 5.31 -14.84 -8.13
CA VAL A 1 4.78 -13.83 -7.18
C VAL A 1 4.93 -12.40 -7.69
N ALA A 2 6.13 -11.91 -8.02
CA ALA A 2 6.34 -10.52 -8.47
C ALA A 2 5.45 -10.09 -9.66
N ASP A 3 5.27 -10.95 -10.67
CA ASP A 3 4.37 -10.69 -11.80
C ASP A 3 2.89 -10.58 -11.42
N HIS A 4 2.48 -11.26 -10.34
CA HIS A 4 1.14 -11.12 -9.79
C HIS A 4 1.02 -9.76 -9.08
N CYS A 5 1.98 -9.40 -8.24
CA CYS A 5 2.03 -8.08 -7.59
C CYS A 5 1.97 -6.94 -8.61
N ARG A 6 2.74 -7.01 -9.70
CA ARG A 6 2.72 -6.01 -10.79
C ARG A 6 1.31 -5.76 -11.34
N ARG A 7 0.54 -6.83 -11.57
CA ARG A 7 -0.81 -6.76 -12.15
C ARG A 7 -1.88 -6.41 -11.12
N ARG A 8 -1.71 -6.82 -9.87
CA ARG A 8 -2.79 -6.83 -8.88
C ARG A 8 -2.68 -5.76 -7.81
N LEU A 9 -1.47 -5.42 -7.37
CA LEU A 9 -1.25 -4.65 -6.15
C LEU A 9 -1.86 -3.24 -6.22
N HIS A 10 -1.71 -2.55 -7.35
CA HIS A 10 -2.32 -1.23 -7.55
C HIS A 10 -3.85 -1.28 -7.55
N ALA A 11 -4.45 -2.28 -8.19
CA ALA A 11 -5.90 -2.45 -8.19
C ALA A 11 -6.43 -2.83 -6.80
N ALA A 12 -5.71 -3.69 -6.07
CA ALA A 12 -6.07 -4.07 -4.70
C ALA A 12 -6.00 -2.85 -3.76
N LEU A 13 -4.95 -2.03 -3.89
CA LEU A 13 -4.82 -0.80 -3.10
C LEU A 13 -5.97 0.16 -3.37
N LEU A 14 -6.36 0.35 -4.63
CA LEU A 14 -7.53 1.17 -4.99
C LEU A 14 -8.83 0.64 -4.36
N ASP A 15 -9.04 -0.68 -4.35
CA ASP A 15 -10.21 -1.28 -3.71
C ASP A 15 -10.22 -0.98 -2.20
N GLU A 16 -9.09 -1.15 -1.52
CA GLU A 16 -9.01 -0.92 -0.06
C GLU A 16 -9.11 0.57 0.29
N LEU A 17 -8.55 1.47 -0.52
CA LEU A 17 -8.72 2.91 -0.33
C LEU A 17 -10.18 3.34 -0.45
N LYS A 18 -10.92 2.83 -1.44
CA LYS A 18 -12.35 3.11 -1.58
C LYS A 18 -13.14 2.69 -0.34
N LYS A 19 -12.86 1.50 0.19
CA LYS A 19 -13.51 1.03 1.44
C LYS A 19 -13.21 1.94 2.62
N VAL A 20 -11.94 2.36 2.79
CA VAL A 20 -11.56 3.26 3.88
C VAL A 20 -12.23 4.62 3.74
N MET A 21 -12.37 5.13 2.52
CA MET A 21 -13.13 6.36 2.24
C MET A 21 -14.61 6.18 2.61
N GLU A 22 -15.27 5.13 2.13
CA GLU A 22 -16.68 4.81 2.43
C GLU A 22 -16.93 4.63 3.94
N ASP A 23 -16.05 3.90 4.65
CA ASP A 23 -16.14 3.70 6.09
C ASP A 23 -15.95 5.01 6.87
N THR A 24 -15.08 5.89 6.37
CA THR A 24 -14.84 7.21 6.95
C THR A 24 -16.08 8.10 6.82
N GLU A 25 -16.74 8.06 5.67
CA GLU A 25 -18.01 8.75 5.40
C GLU A 25 -19.13 8.20 6.28
N ALA A 26 -19.28 6.87 6.38
CA ALA A 26 -20.32 6.23 7.17
C ALA A 26 -20.22 6.54 8.68
N ARG A 27 -19.00 6.75 9.20
CA ARG A 27 -18.73 7.08 10.60
C ARG A 27 -18.84 8.59 10.91
N ALA A 28 -19.06 9.43 9.91
CA ALA A 28 -19.15 10.88 10.09
C ALA A 28 -20.59 11.32 10.42
N SER A 29 -20.96 11.28 11.71
CA SER A 29 -22.15 11.96 12.22
C SER A 29 -21.81 13.43 12.57
N GLY A 30 -21.49 14.28 11.58
CA GLY A 30 -21.10 15.67 11.84
C GLY A 30 -20.35 16.36 10.70
N SER A 31 -19.81 17.56 10.98
CA SER A 31 -19.11 18.40 9.99
C SER A 31 -18.01 17.63 9.27
N MET A 32 -18.16 17.52 7.95
CA MET A 32 -17.28 16.77 7.05
C MET A 32 -15.87 17.37 7.05
N ASP A 33 -14.88 16.62 7.53
CA ASP A 33 -13.47 16.83 7.16
C ASP A 33 -13.11 15.83 6.04
N PRO A 34 -13.11 16.27 4.77
CA PRO A 34 -12.81 15.42 3.62
C PRO A 34 -11.38 14.88 3.62
N SER A 35 -10.50 15.33 4.52
CA SER A 35 -9.12 14.85 4.63
C SER A 35 -8.93 13.69 5.61
N ARG A 36 -9.99 13.22 6.29
CA ARG A 36 -9.88 12.17 7.31
C ARG A 36 -9.34 10.83 6.79
N TRP A 37 -9.64 10.48 5.53
CA TRP A 37 -9.09 9.30 4.86
C TRP A 37 -7.61 9.46 4.45
N GLU A 38 -7.08 10.69 4.43
CA GLU A 38 -5.66 10.97 4.17
C GLU A 38 -4.80 10.78 5.44
N SER A 39 -5.40 10.39 6.57
CA SER A 39 -4.66 10.13 7.80
C SER A 39 -3.68 8.97 7.64
N GLN A 40 -2.57 9.04 8.38
CA GLN A 40 -1.56 7.98 8.40
C GLN A 40 -2.17 6.60 8.71
N GLN A 41 -3.11 6.54 9.65
CA GLN A 41 -3.77 5.29 10.04
C GLN A 41 -4.62 4.69 8.91
N ALA A 42 -5.34 5.53 8.16
CA ALA A 42 -6.12 5.10 7.00
C ALA A 42 -5.24 4.50 5.91
N TRP A 43 -4.08 5.10 5.64
CA TRP A 43 -3.10 4.58 4.69
C TRP A 43 -2.42 3.30 5.16
N GLU A 44 -2.12 3.19 6.46
CA GLU A 44 -1.59 1.96 7.06
C GLU A 44 -2.59 0.80 6.97
N GLU A 45 -3.86 1.06 7.26
CA GLU A 45 -4.94 0.08 7.13
C GLU A 45 -5.14 -0.37 5.68
N ALA A 46 -5.31 0.57 4.75
CA ALA A 46 -5.50 0.27 3.33
C ALA A 46 -4.31 -0.50 2.74
N SER A 47 -3.09 -0.10 3.10
CA SER A 47 -1.87 -0.78 2.65
C SER A 47 -1.75 -2.18 3.25
N THR A 48 -1.97 -2.35 4.55
CA THR A 48 -1.90 -3.66 5.21
C THR A 48 -2.92 -4.64 4.63
N ASN A 49 -4.15 -4.19 4.43
CA ASN A 49 -5.21 -4.99 3.84
C ASN A 49 -4.92 -5.33 2.38
N CYS A 50 -4.39 -4.37 1.60
CA CYS A 50 -3.98 -4.58 0.22
C CYS A 50 -2.91 -5.68 0.12
N PHE A 51 -1.82 -5.58 0.90
CA PHE A 51 -0.72 -6.55 0.83
C PHE A 51 -1.19 -7.94 1.29
N SER A 52 -1.99 -8.02 2.35
CA SER A 52 -2.57 -9.27 2.85
C SER A 52 -3.50 -9.93 1.83
N LYS A 53 -4.33 -9.13 1.15
CA LYS A 53 -5.23 -9.60 0.09
C LYS A 53 -4.43 -10.18 -1.08
N VAL A 54 -3.43 -9.47 -1.57
CA VAL A 54 -2.58 -9.95 -2.67
C VAL A 54 -1.81 -11.22 -2.26
N ASP A 55 -1.31 -11.30 -1.03
CA ASP A 55 -0.67 -12.52 -0.51
C ASP A 55 -1.64 -13.71 -0.50
N SER A 56 -2.86 -13.53 0.02
CA SER A 56 -3.87 -14.59 0.01
C SER A 56 -4.25 -15.06 -1.41
N GLU A 57 -4.32 -14.15 -2.37
CA GLU A 57 -4.59 -14.48 -3.77
C GLU A 57 -3.43 -15.30 -4.37
N VAL A 58 -2.18 -14.95 -4.07
CA VAL A 58 -0.99 -15.71 -4.50
C VAL A 58 -1.03 -17.12 -3.92
N ARG A 59 -1.36 -17.27 -2.63
CA ARG A 59 -1.47 -18.57 -1.96
C ARG A 59 -2.62 -19.42 -2.53
N ALA A 60 -3.68 -18.79 -3.01
CA ALA A 60 -4.79 -19.49 -3.67
C ALA A 60 -4.49 -19.91 -5.11
N LEU A 61 -3.50 -19.30 -5.77
CA LEU A 61 -3.16 -19.56 -7.17
C LEU A 61 -2.28 -20.81 -7.39
N GLY A 62 -1.73 -21.43 -6.35
CA GLY A 62 -0.95 -22.65 -6.50
C GLY A 62 -0.86 -23.50 -5.24
N GLY A 63 -0.36 -24.73 -5.40
CA GLY A 63 -0.12 -25.66 -4.30
C GLY A 63 1.14 -25.34 -3.50
N VAL A 64 1.69 -26.34 -2.80
CA VAL A 64 2.87 -26.25 -1.91
C VAL A 64 4.06 -25.47 -2.50
N GLU A 65 4.26 -25.50 -3.81
CA GLU A 65 5.32 -24.75 -4.50
C GLU A 65 5.24 -23.23 -4.28
N MET A 66 4.02 -22.68 -4.13
CA MET A 66 3.80 -21.25 -3.89
C MET A 66 4.23 -20.81 -2.48
N GLU A 67 4.42 -21.73 -1.54
CA GLU A 67 4.89 -21.43 -0.18
C GLU A 67 6.38 -21.05 -0.14
N THR A 68 7.14 -21.42 -1.18
CA THR A 68 8.59 -21.20 -1.24
C THR A 68 9.02 -20.03 -2.13
N VAL A 69 8.07 -19.43 -2.84
CA VAL A 69 8.31 -18.27 -3.71
C VAL A 69 7.74 -17.01 -3.08
N GLY A 70 8.48 -15.91 -3.18
CA GLY A 70 8.08 -14.63 -2.60
C GLY A 70 8.37 -13.46 -3.54
N SER A 71 7.95 -12.27 -3.12
CA SER A 71 8.35 -11.00 -3.71
C SER A 71 8.35 -9.95 -2.61
N THR A 72 9.33 -9.07 -2.60
CA THR A 72 9.21 -7.81 -1.89
C THR A 72 8.35 -6.84 -2.71
N ALA A 73 7.86 -5.78 -2.07
CA ALA A 73 7.12 -4.74 -2.76
C ALA A 73 7.30 -3.38 -2.06
N VAL A 74 7.61 -2.37 -2.85
CA VAL A 74 7.56 -0.96 -2.46
C VAL A 74 6.60 -0.24 -3.41
N VAL A 75 5.66 0.51 -2.85
CA VAL A 75 4.63 1.24 -3.60
C VAL A 75 4.70 2.71 -3.21
N ALA A 76 4.71 3.60 -4.20
CA ALA A 76 4.64 5.04 -4.00
C ALA A 76 3.41 5.61 -4.72
N VAL A 77 2.54 6.28 -3.98
CA VAL A 77 1.41 7.05 -4.52
C VAL A 77 1.79 8.52 -4.48
N VAL A 78 1.71 9.18 -5.63
CA VAL A 78 2.16 10.57 -5.80
C VAL A 78 0.96 11.47 -6.03
N PHE A 79 0.73 12.39 -5.11
CA PHE A 79 -0.26 13.45 -5.21
C PHE A 79 0.43 14.77 -5.57
N SER A 80 -0.34 15.81 -5.90
CA SER A 80 0.20 17.15 -6.13
C SER A 80 0.83 17.78 -4.89
N SER A 81 0.39 17.37 -3.68
CA SER A 81 0.81 17.95 -2.40
C SER A 81 1.72 17.04 -1.56
N HIS A 82 1.65 15.71 -1.75
CA HIS A 82 2.35 14.75 -0.90
C HIS A 82 2.65 13.44 -1.63
N ILE A 83 3.51 12.61 -1.03
CA ILE A 83 3.85 11.27 -1.51
C ILE A 83 3.61 10.31 -0.35
N VAL A 84 2.89 9.22 -0.61
CA VAL A 84 2.70 8.13 0.34
C VAL A 84 3.50 6.93 -0.12
N VAL A 85 4.26 6.31 0.79
CA VAL A 85 5.08 5.12 0.49
C VAL A 85 4.73 3.99 1.46
N ALA A 86 4.47 2.81 0.90
CA ALA A 86 4.32 1.56 1.64
C ALA A 86 5.40 0.57 1.20
N ASN A 87 6.17 0.02 2.15
CA ASN A 87 7.24 -0.94 1.89
C ASN A 87 7.03 -2.24 2.66
N CYS A 88 7.20 -3.37 1.97
CA CYS A 88 7.25 -4.70 2.57
C CYS A 88 8.45 -5.45 1.98
N GLY A 89 9.54 -5.50 2.74
CA GLY A 89 10.78 -6.19 2.39
C GLY A 89 11.99 -5.26 2.26
N ASP A 90 12.98 -5.69 1.50
CA ASP A 90 14.29 -5.04 1.34
C ASP A 90 14.40 -4.12 0.10
N SER A 91 13.30 -3.93 -0.64
CA SER A 91 13.18 -2.86 -1.64
C SER A 91 13.21 -1.48 -0.97
N ARG A 92 13.51 -0.42 -1.74
CA ARG A 92 13.66 0.95 -1.18
C ARG A 92 13.12 2.06 -2.08
N ALA A 93 12.40 3.00 -1.48
CA ALA A 93 12.03 4.28 -2.08
C ALA A 93 12.92 5.41 -1.54
N VAL A 94 13.46 6.24 -2.44
CA VAL A 94 14.30 7.39 -2.11
C VAL A 94 13.88 8.58 -2.98
N LEU A 95 13.56 9.72 -2.36
CA LEU A 95 13.24 10.97 -3.05
C LEU A 95 14.49 11.83 -3.21
N CYS A 96 14.72 12.37 -4.40
CA CYS A 96 15.71 13.42 -4.61
C CYS A 96 15.08 14.79 -4.32
N ARG A 97 15.50 15.45 -3.23
CA ARG A 97 15.03 16.80 -2.85
C ARG A 97 16.21 17.74 -2.71
N GLY A 98 16.26 18.79 -3.55
CA GLY A 98 17.36 19.75 -3.53
C GLY A 98 18.73 19.13 -3.81
N ARG A 99 18.80 18.17 -4.74
CA ARG A 99 19.99 17.35 -5.06
C ARG A 99 20.51 16.49 -3.91
N LYS A 100 19.70 16.26 -2.87
CA LYS A 100 20.02 15.38 -1.75
C LYS A 100 19.09 14.16 -1.75
N PRO A 101 19.59 12.94 -1.47
CA PRO A 101 18.75 11.78 -1.28
C PRO A 101 18.02 11.86 0.05
N MET A 102 16.73 11.55 0.04
CA MET A 102 15.87 11.51 1.22
C MET A 102 15.13 10.15 1.23
N PRO A 103 15.49 9.22 2.13
CA PRO A 103 14.83 7.91 2.18
C PRO A 103 13.36 8.10 2.56
N LEU A 104 12.47 7.41 1.84
CA LEU A 104 11.03 7.38 2.11
C LEU A 104 10.57 6.03 2.68
N SER A 105 11.43 5.02 2.67
CA SER A 105 11.18 3.72 3.28
C SER A 105 12.41 3.24 4.05
N LEU A 106 12.18 2.31 4.98
CA LEU A 106 13.21 1.55 5.68
C LEU A 106 13.14 0.09 5.21
N ASP A 107 14.30 -0.51 4.94
CA ASP A 107 14.39 -1.92 4.57
C ASP A 107 13.96 -2.78 5.76
N HIS A 108 13.13 -3.79 5.52
CA HIS A 108 12.85 -4.84 6.49
C HIS A 108 13.95 -5.90 6.38
N LYS A 109 14.74 -6.06 7.44
CA LYS A 109 15.85 -7.01 7.55
C LYS A 109 15.58 -8.06 8.62
#